data_AF-A0A673NNZ1-F1
#
_entry.id   AF-A0A673NNZ1-F1
#
_cell.length_a   1.000
_cell.length_b   1.000
_cell.length_c   1.000
_cell.angle_alpha   90.00
_cell.angle_beta   90.00
_cell.angle_gamma   90.00
#
_symmetry.space_group_name_H-M   'P 1'
#
loop_
_entity.id
_entity.type
_entity.pdbx_description
1 polymer ?
#
loop_
_entity_poly.entity_id
_entity_poly.type
_entity_poly.pdbx_seq_one_letter_code
_entity_poly.pdbx_strand_id
1 'polypeptide(L)'
;MRFAHSKRALRLKTVDSCFQDLKDSRLMEETYTVDEVSDMLDGLQVLVRGEVELELINTAHTNVLLLRQLFSQAEKFYLRLQTDISELENSRTAEASSVNRQPTTPRGLPQKNEISRLKEDNDKLKARLRTLESQTMNALDDKSKAERALKDLQKSQGDQQLVQEWQQEGVSASARTVRQRLLEDGLVSRRPAKNPLLSRKTSGTD
;
A
#
# COMPACT_ATOMS: atom_id res chain seq x y z
N MET A 1 -2.55 32.25 30.17
CA MET A 1 -1.31 31.72 29.54
C MET A 1 -0.02 31.88 30.35
N ARG A 2 0.01 32.54 31.54
CA ARG A 2 1.25 32.72 32.34
C ARG A 2 1.93 31.40 32.74
N PHE A 3 1.14 30.35 33.00
CA PHE A 3 1.65 29.01 33.31
C PHE A 3 2.44 28.38 32.16
N ALA A 4 2.00 28.57 30.91
CA ALA A 4 2.69 28.05 29.72
C ALA A 4 4.07 28.70 29.54
N HIS A 5 4.17 30.01 29.76
CA HIS A 5 5.46 30.72 29.72
C HIS A 5 6.43 30.22 30.79
N SER A 6 5.97 30.07 32.04
CA SER A 6 6.82 29.57 33.13
C SER A 6 7.29 28.14 32.87
N LYS A 7 6.43 27.28 32.31
CA LYS A 7 6.74 25.88 31.99
C LYS A 7 7.77 25.77 30.87
N ARG A 8 7.66 26.59 29.82
CA ARG A 8 8.66 26.68 28.75
C ARG A 8 10.01 27.16 29.28
N ALA A 9 10.02 28.19 30.12
CA ALA A 9 11.26 28.67 30.74
C ALA A 9 11.95 27.59 31.59
N LEU A 10 11.18 26.76 32.28
CA LEU A 10 11.73 25.61 33.01
C LEU A 10 12.30 24.55 32.07
N ARG A 11 11.62 24.24 30.96
CA ARG A 11 12.12 23.26 29.98
C ARG A 11 13.42 23.70 29.31
N LEU A 12 13.54 24.99 28.99
CA LEU A 12 14.79 25.55 28.48
C LEU A 12 15.93 25.40 29.50
N LYS A 13 15.67 25.66 30.78
CA LYS A 13 16.67 25.40 31.84
C LYS A 13 17.08 23.94 31.93
N THR A 14 16.13 23.01 31.77
CA THR A 14 16.46 21.57 31.76
C THR A 14 17.36 21.21 30.58
N VAL A 15 17.08 21.76 29.39
CA VAL A 15 17.97 21.59 28.23
C VAL A 15 19.35 22.17 28.51
N ASP A 16 19.43 23.41 29.03
CA ASP A 16 20.71 24.04 29.41
C ASP A 16 21.49 23.20 30.41
N SER A 17 20.81 22.60 31.39
CA SER A 17 21.40 21.65 32.33
C SER A 17 21.97 20.42 31.65
N CYS A 18 21.31 19.84 30.64
CA CYS A 18 21.89 18.70 29.90
C CYS A 18 23.23 19.04 29.24
N PHE A 19 23.37 20.25 28.68
CA PHE A 19 24.64 20.72 28.11
C PHE A 19 25.70 20.92 29.20
N GLN A 20 25.30 21.47 30.35
CA GLN A 20 26.21 21.71 31.45
C GLN A 20 26.69 20.39 32.07
N ASP A 21 25.78 19.44 32.30
CA ASP A 21 26.11 18.10 32.81
C ASP A 21 27.08 17.37 31.88
N LEU A 22 26.96 17.52 30.56
CA LEU A 22 27.93 16.96 29.62
C LEU A 22 29.30 17.60 29.75
N LYS A 23 29.37 18.94 29.85
CA LYS A 23 30.63 19.67 30.03
C LYS A 23 31.33 19.23 31.32
N ASP A 24 30.58 19.11 32.41
CA ASP A 24 31.12 18.82 33.73
C ASP A 24 31.49 17.33 33.91
N SER A 25 30.91 16.42 33.10
CA SER A 25 31.13 14.97 33.24
C SER A 25 32.01 14.36 32.15
N ARG A 26 31.91 14.81 30.90
CA ARG A 26 32.62 14.21 29.75
C ARG A 26 33.70 15.10 29.16
N LEU A 27 33.60 16.43 29.32
CA LEU A 27 34.55 17.39 28.75
C LEU A 27 35.66 17.80 29.76
N MET A 28 36.38 16.81 30.28
CA MET A 28 37.41 16.96 31.32
C MET A 28 38.86 17.00 30.80
N GLU A 29 39.10 16.56 29.57
CA GLU A 29 40.43 16.42 28.97
C GLU A 29 40.74 17.60 28.02
N GLU A 30 42.02 17.90 27.82
CA GLU A 30 42.45 19.02 26.97
C GLU A 30 42.40 18.68 25.48
N THR A 31 42.45 17.38 25.13
CA THR A 31 42.45 16.89 23.75
C THR A 31 41.48 15.72 23.59
N TYR A 32 40.70 15.75 22.53
CA TYR A 32 39.75 14.69 22.17
C TYR A 32 39.95 14.22 20.73
N THR A 33 39.70 12.94 20.49
CA THR A 33 39.55 12.42 19.13
C THR A 33 38.19 12.79 18.55
N VAL A 34 38.09 12.79 17.22
CA VAL A 34 36.84 13.11 16.53
C VAL A 34 35.74 12.10 16.89
N ASP A 35 36.09 10.84 17.09
CA ASP A 35 35.13 9.78 17.43
C ASP A 35 34.54 9.99 18.82
N GLU A 36 35.37 10.34 19.82
CA GLU A 36 34.90 10.65 21.18
C GLU A 36 33.98 11.88 21.21
N VAL A 37 34.32 12.93 20.45
CA VAL A 37 33.46 14.12 20.32
C VAL A 37 32.15 13.78 19.64
N SER A 38 32.18 12.93 18.61
CA SER A 38 30.97 12.48 17.91
C SER A 38 30.07 11.69 18.86
N ASP A 39 30.62 10.74 19.62
CA ASP A 39 29.87 9.95 20.61
C ASP A 39 29.32 10.82 21.77
N MET A 40 30.03 11.89 22.14
CA MET A 40 29.54 12.88 23.10
C MET A 40 28.34 13.66 22.57
N LEU A 41 28.42 14.14 21.33
CA LEU A 41 27.35 14.90 20.69
C LEU A 41 26.13 14.03 20.40
N ASP A 42 26.32 12.78 19.98
CA ASP A 42 25.22 11.84 19.74
C ASP A 42 24.46 11.52 21.03
N GLY A 43 25.18 11.30 22.14
CA GLY A 43 24.56 11.11 23.46
C GLY A 43 23.76 12.34 23.90
N LEU A 44 24.31 13.54 23.72
CA LEU A 44 23.62 14.79 24.04
C LEU A 44 22.38 15.02 23.17
N GLN A 45 22.48 14.72 21.87
CA GLN A 45 21.38 14.83 20.93
C GLN A 45 20.20 13.97 21.38
N VAL A 46 20.44 12.73 21.84
CA VAL A 46 19.38 11.86 22.35
C VAL A 46 18.68 12.47 23.57
N LEU A 47 19.44 13.02 24.52
CA LEU A 47 18.88 13.65 25.72
C LEU A 47 18.05 14.89 25.39
N VAL A 48 18.61 15.82 24.61
CA VAL A 48 17.93 17.07 24.23
C VAL A 48 16.68 16.77 23.39
N ARG A 49 16.78 15.82 22.46
CA ARG A 49 15.62 15.38 21.67
C ARG A 49 14.52 14.82 22.56
N GLY A 50 14.85 14.02 23.57
CA GLY A 50 13.89 13.51 24.54
C GLY A 50 13.16 14.62 25.30
N GLU A 51 13.87 15.64 25.78
CA GLU A 51 13.26 16.78 26.47
C GLU A 51 12.31 17.59 25.57
N VAL A 52 12.71 17.83 24.31
CA VAL A 52 11.89 18.54 23.32
C VAL A 52 10.64 17.72 22.96
N GLU A 53 10.79 16.42 22.72
CA GLU A 53 9.66 15.53 22.44
C GLU A 53 8.66 15.53 23.61
N LEU A 54 9.15 15.47 24.85
CA LEU A 54 8.30 15.52 26.03
C LEU A 54 7.56 16.87 26.17
N GLU A 55 8.22 17.99 25.87
CA GLU A 55 7.57 19.31 25.85
C GLU A 55 6.47 19.40 24.79
N LEU A 56 6.73 18.91 23.57
CA LEU A 56 5.77 18.91 22.47
C LEU A 56 4.53 18.06 22.81
N ILE A 57 4.75 16.84 23.33
CA ILE A 57 3.67 15.95 23.78
C ILE A 57 2.82 16.65 24.85
N ASN A 58 3.46 17.23 25.85
CA ASN A 58 2.77 17.88 26.96
C ASN A 58 1.98 19.12 26.50
N THR A 59 2.51 19.85 25.53
CA THR A 59 1.83 21.00 24.90
C THR A 59 0.60 20.54 24.13
N ALA A 60 0.70 19.48 23.33
CA ALA A 60 -0.44 18.92 22.60
C ALA A 60 -1.54 18.46 23.56
N HIS A 61 -1.20 17.72 24.62
CA HIS A 61 -2.17 17.31 25.64
C HIS A 61 -2.84 18.50 26.33
N THR A 62 -2.06 19.51 26.73
CA THR A 62 -2.60 20.71 27.36
C THR A 62 -3.56 21.45 26.41
N ASN A 63 -3.20 21.57 25.13
CA ASN A 63 -4.05 22.21 24.13
C ASN A 63 -5.37 21.47 23.92
N VAL A 64 -5.36 20.13 23.89
CA VAL A 64 -6.59 19.32 23.81
C VAL A 64 -7.49 19.57 25.02
N LEU A 65 -6.93 19.62 26.23
CA LEU A 65 -7.69 19.92 27.44
C LEU A 65 -8.27 21.34 27.42
N LEU A 66 -7.50 22.33 26.97
CA LEU A 66 -7.95 23.71 26.83
C LEU A 66 -9.08 23.84 25.80
N LEU A 67 -8.97 23.18 24.64
CA LEU A 67 -10.03 23.14 23.64
C LEU A 67 -11.29 22.49 24.20
N ARG A 68 -11.18 21.36 24.89
CA ARG A 68 -12.31 20.70 25.55
C ARG A 68 -12.98 21.64 26.57
N GLN A 69 -12.19 22.35 27.36
CA GLN A 69 -12.70 23.30 28.36
C GLN A 69 -13.38 24.51 27.69
N LEU A 70 -12.85 24.99 26.56
CA LEU A 70 -13.43 26.07 25.78
C LEU A 70 -14.78 25.64 25.18
N PHE A 71 -14.86 24.46 24.57
CA PHE A 71 -16.10 23.93 24.03
C PHE A 71 -17.17 23.72 25.12
N SER A 72 -16.79 23.16 26.27
CA SER A 72 -17.72 22.99 27.39
C SER A 72 -18.24 24.32 27.95
N GLN A 73 -17.41 25.37 27.94
CA GLN A 73 -17.89 26.71 28.31
C GLN A 73 -18.81 27.28 27.24
N ALA A 74 -18.44 27.21 25.96
CA ALA A 74 -19.26 27.72 24.87
C ALA A 74 -20.64 27.04 24.82
N GLU A 75 -20.70 25.73 25.10
CA GLU A 75 -21.95 24.99 25.24
C GLU A 75 -22.85 25.54 26.36
N LYS A 76 -22.28 25.82 27.55
CA LYS A 76 -23.02 26.42 28.68
C LYS A 76 -23.56 27.82 28.36
N PHE A 77 -22.87 28.56 27.48
CA PHE A 77 -23.29 29.89 27.03
C PHE A 77 -24.06 29.86 25.70
N TYR A 78 -24.40 28.67 25.18
CA TYR A 78 -25.11 28.46 23.92
C TYR A 78 -24.46 29.16 22.70
N LEU A 79 -23.13 29.27 22.70
CA LEU A 79 -22.37 29.90 21.62
C LEU A 79 -22.09 28.88 20.50
N ARG A 80 -22.33 29.28 19.25
CA ARG A 80 -21.87 28.51 18.08
C ARG A 80 -20.43 28.90 17.73
N LEU A 81 -19.52 27.95 17.85
CA LEU A 81 -18.12 28.12 17.45
C LEU A 81 -17.96 27.62 16.00
N GLN A 82 -17.43 28.48 15.14
CA GLN A 82 -16.97 28.12 13.81
C GLN A 82 -15.44 28.16 13.81
N THR A 83 -14.82 27.08 13.34
CA THR A 83 -13.36 27.01 13.15
C THR A 83 -13.09 27.02 11.66
N ASP A 84 -12.43 28.07 11.16
CA ASP A 84 -11.95 28.10 9.78
C ASP A 84 -10.66 27.27 9.67
N ILE A 85 -10.69 26.24 8.83
CA ILE A 85 -9.56 25.33 8.60
C ILE A 85 -8.84 25.66 7.28
N SER A 86 -9.31 26.65 6.54
CA SER A 86 -8.87 26.97 5.17
C SER A 86 -7.41 27.43 5.11
N GLU A 87 -6.85 27.97 6.20
CA GLU A 87 -5.46 28.43 6.29
C GLU A 87 -4.46 27.35 6.73
N LEU A 88 -4.92 26.25 7.33
CA LEU A 88 -4.05 25.24 7.95
C LEU A 88 -3.45 24.27 6.91
N GLU A 89 -4.13 24.04 5.78
CA GLU A 89 -3.67 23.12 4.74
C GLU A 89 -2.64 23.75 3.79
N ASN A 90 -2.75 25.07 3.57
CA ASN A 90 -1.97 25.79 2.56
C ASN A 90 -0.54 26.14 3.05
N SER A 91 -0.34 26.25 4.37
CA SER A 91 0.98 26.51 4.97
C SER A 91 1.82 25.24 5.12
N ARG A 92 1.20 24.09 5.39
CA ARG A 92 1.92 22.80 5.57
C ARG A 92 2.65 22.35 4.30
N THR A 93 2.10 22.65 3.13
CA THR A 93 2.71 22.38 1.82
C THR A 93 3.83 23.37 1.47
N ALA A 94 3.73 24.63 1.93
CA ALA A 94 4.74 25.66 1.74
C ALA A 94 5.94 25.51 2.71
N GLU A 95 5.70 25.11 3.96
CA GLU A 95 6.78 24.96 4.96
C GLU A 95 7.61 23.69 4.74
N ALA A 96 6.99 22.57 4.33
CA ALA A 96 7.73 21.34 4.00
C ALA A 96 8.71 21.51 2.82
N SER A 97 8.46 22.48 1.94
CA SER A 97 9.35 22.84 0.83
C SER A 97 10.42 23.87 1.20
N SER A 98 10.32 24.50 2.39
CA SER A 98 11.18 25.61 2.81
C SER A 98 12.29 25.21 3.80
N VAL A 99 12.22 24.03 4.43
CA VAL A 99 13.19 23.58 5.45
C VAL A 99 14.59 23.24 4.88
N ASN A 100 14.78 23.20 3.56
CA ASN A 100 16.04 22.75 2.96
C ASN A 100 16.88 23.82 2.21
N ARG A 101 16.70 25.13 2.42
CA ARG A 101 17.58 26.11 1.73
C ARG A 101 18.05 27.27 2.60
N GLN A 102 19.37 27.35 2.75
CA GLN A 102 20.12 28.52 3.19
C GLN A 102 19.82 29.76 2.32
N PRO A 103 20.04 30.98 2.85
CA PRO A 103 19.49 32.21 2.31
C PRO A 103 20.33 32.75 1.16
N THR A 104 19.73 33.14 0.05
CA THR A 104 20.18 34.29 -0.78
C THR A 104 19.19 34.62 -1.92
N THR A 105 18.83 35.91 -1.95
CA THR A 105 18.41 36.73 -3.10
C THR A 105 16.98 36.60 -3.65
N PRO A 106 16.31 37.73 -3.95
CA PRO A 106 14.88 37.79 -4.26
C PRO A 106 14.59 37.56 -5.74
N ARG A 107 13.30 37.35 -6.06
CA ARG A 107 12.61 37.69 -7.34
C ARG A 107 12.07 36.51 -8.18
N GLY A 108 10.91 35.98 -7.78
CA GLY A 108 9.64 36.11 -8.51
C GLY A 108 9.40 35.44 -9.87
N LEU A 109 10.36 34.86 -10.58
CA LEU A 109 10.12 34.30 -11.93
C LEU A 109 10.64 32.87 -12.26
N PRO A 110 11.39 32.13 -11.42
CA PRO A 110 11.80 30.75 -11.78
C PRO A 110 10.74 29.66 -11.48
N GLN A 111 9.72 29.92 -10.65
CA GLN A 111 8.76 28.87 -10.24
C GLN A 111 7.78 28.42 -11.33
N LYS A 112 7.34 29.29 -12.24
CA LYS A 112 6.34 28.91 -13.27
C LYS A 112 6.87 27.87 -14.26
N ASN A 113 8.15 27.95 -14.63
CA ASN A 113 8.77 27.02 -15.56
C ASN A 113 9.01 25.65 -14.92
N GLU A 114 9.38 25.63 -13.63
CA GLU A 114 9.51 24.42 -12.83
C GLU A 114 8.16 23.70 -12.70
N ILE A 115 7.09 24.45 -12.40
CA ILE A 115 5.74 23.90 -12.28
C ILE A 115 5.25 23.30 -13.61
N SER A 116 5.55 23.95 -14.74
CA SER A 116 5.20 23.40 -16.07
C SER A 116 5.95 22.11 -16.38
N ARG A 117 7.25 22.04 -16.07
CA ARG A 117 8.05 20.82 -16.26
C ARG A 117 7.58 19.69 -15.36
N LEU A 118 7.34 19.97 -14.08
CA LEU A 118 6.84 18.99 -13.12
C LEU A 118 5.44 18.48 -13.49
N LYS A 119 4.57 19.33 -14.06
CA LYS A 119 3.27 18.90 -14.60
C LYS A 119 3.44 17.95 -15.79
N GLU A 120 4.31 18.30 -16.73
CA GLU A 120 4.59 17.45 -17.89
C GLU A 120 5.16 16.08 -17.48
N ASP A 121 6.07 16.06 -16.50
CA ASP A 121 6.62 14.81 -15.96
C ASP A 121 5.57 14.00 -15.20
N ASN A 122 4.66 14.65 -14.46
CA ASN A 122 3.55 13.97 -13.79
C ASN A 122 2.60 13.32 -14.81
N ASP A 123 2.31 14.01 -15.91
CA ASP A 123 1.47 13.48 -16.98
C ASP A 123 2.16 12.31 -17.72
N LYS A 124 3.47 12.40 -17.95
CA LYS A 124 4.28 11.28 -18.48
C LYS A 124 4.30 10.08 -17.53
N LEU A 125 4.45 10.32 -16.23
CA LEU A 125 4.43 9.26 -15.22
C LEU A 125 3.05 8.61 -15.13
N LYS A 126 1.97 9.39 -15.16
CA LYS A 126 0.59 8.86 -15.23
C LYS A 126 0.35 8.02 -16.49
N ALA A 127 0.85 8.47 -17.64
CA ALA A 127 0.74 7.71 -18.88
C ALA A 127 1.49 6.38 -18.78
N ARG A 128 2.73 6.38 -18.28
CA ARG A 128 3.51 5.16 -18.04
C ARG A 128 2.84 4.21 -17.06
N LEU A 129 2.24 4.74 -16.00
CA LEU A 129 1.56 3.95 -14.99
C LEU A 129 0.34 3.24 -15.59
N ARG A 130 -0.47 3.94 -16.41
CA ARG A 130 -1.58 3.32 -17.16
C ARG A 130 -1.12 2.24 -18.14
N THR A 131 0.00 2.46 -18.85
CA THR A 131 0.57 1.46 -19.74
C THR A 131 1.02 0.22 -18.97
N LEU A 132 1.70 0.41 -17.84
CA LEU A 132 2.22 -0.68 -17.02
C LEU A 132 1.09 -1.46 -16.33
N GLU A 133 0.04 -0.78 -15.89
CA GLU A 133 -1.20 -1.39 -15.41
C GLU A 133 -1.86 -2.26 -16.50
N SER A 134 -2.02 -1.73 -17.71
CA SER A 134 -2.57 -2.48 -18.83
C SER A 134 -1.70 -3.70 -19.20
N GLN A 135 -0.38 -3.53 -19.22
CA GLN A 135 0.55 -4.63 -19.48
C GLN A 135 0.45 -5.72 -18.40
N THR A 136 0.35 -5.33 -17.13
CA THR A 136 0.21 -6.28 -16.01
C THR A 136 -1.12 -7.02 -16.08
N MET A 137 -2.20 -6.32 -16.43
CA MET A 137 -3.53 -6.91 -16.56
C MET A 137 -3.59 -7.90 -17.74
N ASN A 138 -2.97 -7.56 -18.88
CA ASN A 138 -2.86 -8.48 -20.02
C ASN A 138 -2.00 -9.70 -19.68
N ALA A 139 -0.84 -9.51 -19.03
CA ALA A 139 0.02 -10.61 -18.61
C ALA A 139 -0.67 -11.55 -17.62
N LEU A 140 -1.52 -11.02 -16.74
CA LEU A 140 -2.33 -11.82 -15.82
C LEU A 140 -3.38 -12.65 -16.56
N ASP A 141 -4.06 -12.07 -17.56
CA ASP A 141 -5.04 -12.80 -18.37
C ASP A 141 -4.36 -13.92 -19.16
N ASP A 142 -3.21 -13.65 -19.78
CA ASP A 142 -2.41 -14.66 -20.50
C ASP A 142 -1.92 -15.77 -19.56
N LYS A 143 -1.46 -15.42 -18.35
CA LYS A 143 -1.12 -16.40 -17.32
C LYS A 143 -2.33 -17.28 -16.96
N SER A 144 -3.51 -16.69 -16.78
CA SER A 144 -4.73 -17.44 -16.45
C SER A 144 -5.16 -18.40 -17.57
N LYS A 145 -4.93 -18.03 -18.83
CA LYS A 145 -5.19 -18.88 -20.00
C LYS A 145 -4.18 -20.03 -20.07
N ALA A 146 -2.90 -19.74 -19.84
CA ALA A 146 -1.84 -20.74 -19.80
C ALA A 146 -2.05 -21.76 -18.68
N GLU A 147 -2.46 -21.32 -17.49
CA GLU A 147 -2.79 -22.21 -16.37
C GLU A 147 -3.98 -23.13 -16.69
N ARG A 148 -5.02 -22.60 -17.33
CA ARG A 148 -6.16 -23.41 -17.80
C ARG A 148 -5.73 -24.46 -18.83
N ALA A 149 -4.95 -24.04 -19.83
CA ALA A 149 -4.44 -24.95 -20.86
C ALA A 149 -3.55 -26.05 -20.26
N LEU A 150 -2.70 -25.70 -19.29
CA LEU A 150 -1.83 -26.67 -18.61
C LEU A 150 -2.66 -27.69 -17.81
N LYS A 151 -3.70 -27.25 -17.10
CA LYS A 151 -4.60 -28.13 -16.37
C LYS A 151 -5.35 -29.09 -17.30
N ASP A 152 -5.80 -28.62 -18.46
CA ASP A 152 -6.50 -29.47 -19.43
C ASP A 152 -5.55 -30.45 -20.12
N LEU A 153 -4.32 -30.03 -20.41
CA LEU A 153 -3.28 -30.94 -20.91
C LEU A 153 -2.97 -32.03 -19.90
N GLN A 154 -2.86 -31.68 -18.61
CA GLN A 154 -2.58 -32.62 -17.53
C GLN A 154 -3.70 -33.66 -17.36
N LYS A 155 -4.97 -33.25 -17.50
CA LYS A 155 -6.11 -34.18 -17.56
C LYS A 155 -6.02 -35.10 -18.77
N SER A 156 -5.79 -34.54 -19.96
CA SER A 156 -5.69 -35.34 -21.19
C SER A 156 -4.52 -36.34 -21.15
N GLN A 157 -3.43 -35.98 -20.49
CA GLN A 157 -2.29 -36.87 -20.24
C GLN A 157 -2.68 -38.00 -19.28
N GLY A 158 -3.39 -37.69 -18.19
CA GLY A 158 -3.93 -38.70 -17.27
C GLY A 158 -4.91 -39.65 -17.96
N ASP A 159 -5.83 -39.12 -18.76
CA ASP A 159 -6.77 -39.91 -19.56
C ASP A 159 -6.04 -40.79 -20.57
N GLN A 160 -4.98 -40.28 -21.21
CA GLN A 160 -4.17 -41.05 -22.15
C GLN A 160 -3.33 -42.13 -21.47
N GLN A 161 -2.80 -41.88 -20.26
CA GLN A 161 -2.11 -42.87 -19.45
C GLN A 161 -3.06 -43.98 -19.00
N LEU A 162 -4.28 -43.64 -18.55
CA LEU A 162 -5.32 -44.61 -18.23
C LEU A 162 -5.66 -45.47 -19.46
N VAL A 163 -5.85 -44.86 -20.63
CA VAL A 163 -6.10 -45.61 -21.87
C VAL A 163 -4.94 -46.55 -22.21
N GLN A 164 -3.68 -46.13 -22.01
CA GLN A 164 -2.51 -46.98 -22.24
C GLN A 164 -2.41 -48.12 -21.21
N GLU A 165 -2.68 -47.86 -19.94
CA GLU A 165 -2.70 -48.88 -18.87
C GLU A 165 -3.76 -49.94 -19.16
N TRP A 166 -4.96 -49.52 -19.54
CA TRP A 166 -6.06 -50.42 -19.91
C TRP A 166 -5.73 -51.23 -21.17
N GLN A 167 -4.98 -50.66 -22.12
CA GLN A 167 -4.48 -51.38 -23.29
C GLN A 167 -3.40 -52.42 -22.92
N GLN A 168 -2.51 -52.11 -21.97
CA GLN A 168 -1.47 -53.03 -21.49
C GLN A 168 -2.05 -54.20 -20.68
N GLU A 169 -3.10 -53.96 -19.90
CA GLU A 169 -3.89 -55.02 -19.26
C GLU A 169 -4.75 -55.85 -20.25
N GLY A 170 -4.62 -55.59 -21.56
CA GLY A 170 -5.31 -56.31 -22.62
C GLY A 170 -6.79 -55.92 -22.78
N VAL A 171 -7.25 -54.88 -22.08
CA VAL A 171 -8.62 -54.37 -22.13
C VAL A 171 -8.74 -53.33 -23.25
N SER A 172 -8.54 -53.75 -24.49
CA SER A 172 -8.94 -52.98 -25.68
C SER A 172 -10.34 -53.40 -26.10
N ALA A 173 -11.35 -52.91 -25.40
CA ALA A 173 -12.71 -53.29 -25.71
C ALA A 173 -13.29 -52.35 -26.78
N SER A 174 -13.29 -52.81 -28.04
CA SER A 174 -14.09 -52.16 -29.09
C SER A 174 -15.53 -52.03 -28.59
N ALA A 175 -16.22 -50.93 -28.89
CA ALA A 175 -17.63 -50.76 -28.53
C ALA A 175 -18.50 -51.97 -28.99
N ARG A 176 -18.08 -52.67 -30.05
CA ARG A 176 -18.66 -53.95 -30.47
C ARG A 176 -18.40 -55.07 -29.45
N THR A 177 -17.18 -55.24 -28.97
CA THR A 177 -16.80 -56.26 -27.99
C THR A 177 -17.44 -56.02 -26.62
N VAL A 178 -17.47 -54.77 -26.13
CA VAL A 178 -18.16 -54.39 -24.87
C VAL A 178 -19.65 -54.70 -24.98
N ARG A 179 -20.28 -54.27 -26.08
CA ARG A 179 -21.69 -54.54 -26.32
C ARG A 179 -21.99 -56.02 -26.46
N GLN A 180 -21.07 -56.80 -27.05
CA GLN A 180 -21.24 -58.24 -27.18
C GLN A 180 -21.16 -58.97 -25.84
N ARG A 181 -20.18 -58.64 -24.97
CA ARG A 181 -20.13 -59.20 -23.60
C ARG A 181 -21.32 -58.79 -22.75
N LEU A 182 -21.77 -57.53 -22.83
CA LEU A 182 -22.96 -57.07 -22.11
C LEU A 182 -24.27 -57.73 -22.60
N LEU A 183 -24.32 -58.15 -23.87
CA LEU A 183 -25.42 -58.97 -24.40
C LEU A 183 -25.31 -60.43 -23.91
N GLU A 184 -24.10 -60.98 -23.82
CA GLU A 184 -23.82 -62.35 -23.33
C GLU A 184 -24.11 -62.49 -21.83
N ASP A 185 -23.75 -61.50 -21.02
CA ASP A 185 -24.04 -61.43 -19.57
C ASP A 185 -25.52 -61.04 -19.27
N GLY A 186 -26.34 -60.88 -20.31
CA GLY A 186 -27.78 -60.60 -20.18
C GLY A 186 -28.14 -59.18 -19.69
N LEU A 187 -27.16 -58.30 -19.52
CA LEU A 187 -27.32 -56.94 -19.02
C LEU A 187 -27.89 -55.97 -20.07
N VAL A 188 -27.79 -56.32 -21.36
CA VAL A 188 -28.37 -55.56 -22.47
C VAL A 188 -29.16 -56.50 -23.39
N SER A 189 -30.28 -56.04 -23.95
CA SER A 189 -31.10 -56.80 -24.90
C SER A 189 -30.93 -56.29 -26.34
N ARG A 190 -30.88 -57.21 -27.33
CA ARG A 190 -30.82 -56.87 -28.77
C ARG A 190 -32.12 -56.20 -29.22
N ARG A 191 -32.23 -54.89 -29.03
CA ARG A 191 -33.29 -54.10 -29.69
C ARG A 191 -32.89 -53.78 -31.14
N PRO A 192 -33.75 -53.99 -32.14
CA PRO A 192 -33.48 -53.56 -33.50
C PRO A 192 -33.43 -52.02 -33.55
N ALA A 193 -32.52 -51.47 -34.36
CA ALA A 193 -32.43 -50.03 -34.59
C ALA A 193 -33.76 -49.52 -35.16
N LYS A 194 -34.51 -48.74 -34.37
CA LYS A 194 -35.65 -47.99 -34.87
C LYS A 194 -35.16 -46.64 -35.40
N ASN A 195 -35.64 -46.36 -36.60
CA ASN A 195 -35.28 -45.34 -37.59
C ASN A 195 -35.09 -43.89 -37.07
N PRO A 196 -34.33 -43.07 -37.83
CA PRO A 196 -33.86 -41.76 -37.41
C PRO A 196 -34.99 -40.72 -37.43
N LEU A 197 -35.12 -39.94 -36.36
CA LEU A 197 -35.93 -38.73 -36.37
C LEU A 197 -35.19 -37.62 -37.13
N LEU A 198 -35.24 -37.69 -38.46
CA LEU A 198 -35.12 -36.53 -39.34
C LEU A 198 -36.53 -36.03 -39.68
N SER A 199 -36.94 -34.93 -39.06
CA SER A 199 -37.54 -33.81 -39.80
C SER A 199 -37.72 -32.59 -38.92
N ARG A 200 -36.67 -31.77 -38.93
CA ARG A 200 -36.79 -30.32 -38.96
C ARG A 200 -37.61 -29.94 -40.19
N LYS A 201 -38.73 -29.24 -39.99
CA LYS A 201 -39.23 -28.28 -40.99
C LYS A 201 -39.67 -27.01 -40.28
N THR A 202 -38.69 -26.12 -40.07
CA THR A 202 -38.93 -24.69 -40.16
C THR A 202 -39.30 -24.40 -41.62
N SER A 203 -40.60 -24.25 -41.92
CA SER A 203 -41.00 -23.41 -43.05
C SER A 203 -41.13 -22.00 -42.51
N GLY A 204 -40.21 -21.12 -42.91
CA GLY A 204 -40.46 -19.69 -42.94
C GLY A 204 -41.47 -19.34 -44.04
N THR A 205 -41.62 -18.02 -44.26
CA THR A 205 -42.53 -17.27 -45.17
C THR A 205 -43.96 -17.16 -44.61
N ASP A 206 -44.47 -16.00 -44.20
CA ASP A 206 -44.19 -14.60 -44.56
C ASP A 206 -44.32 -13.65 -43.34
#